data_AF-A0A958F1J3-F1
#
_entry.id   AF-A0A958F1J3-F1
#
_cell.length_a   1.000
_cell.length_b   1.000
_cell.length_c   1.000
_cell.angle_alpha   90.00
_cell.angle_beta   90.00
_cell.angle_gamma   90.00
#
_symmetry.space_group_name_H-M   'P 1'
#
loop_
_entity.id
_entity.type
_entity.pdbx_description
1 polymer ?
#
loop_
_entity_poly.entity_id
_entity_poly.type
_entity_poly.pdbx_seq_one_letter_code
_entity_poly.pdbx_strand_id
1 'polypeptide(L)' 'THDSLYQASNYIEAIEQRQGLKIACLEEIAYRQKFIDAKQLAFLAKDMLKNEYGKYLMDILKEE' A
#
# COMPACT_ATOMS: atom_id res chain seq x y z
N THR A 1 -25.00 -3.43 7.89
CA THR A 1 -25.31 -2.74 9.17
C THR A 1 -24.00 -2.28 9.81
N HIS A 2 -24.02 -1.40 10.81
CA HIS A 2 -22.80 -0.89 11.47
C HIS A 2 -21.86 -2.01 11.94
N ASP A 3 -22.43 -3.10 12.48
CA ASP A 3 -21.66 -4.28 12.91
C ASP A 3 -20.93 -4.99 11.77
N SER A 4 -21.54 -5.12 10.60
CA SER A 4 -20.89 -5.74 9.44
C SER A 4 -19.67 -4.94 8.98
N LEU A 5 -19.75 -3.60 9.10
CA LEU A 5 -18.68 -2.70 8.69
C LEU A 5 -17.52 -2.75 9.70
N TYR A 6 -17.84 -2.82 11.00
CA TYR A 6 -16.85 -3.01 12.06
C TYR A 6 -16.13 -4.37 11.94
N GLN A 7 -16.87 -5.45 11.69
CA GLN A 7 -16.28 -6.77 11.47
C GLN A 7 -15.41 -6.82 10.21
N ALA A 8 -15.82 -6.16 9.12
CA ALA A 8 -15.02 -6.07 7.90
C ALA A 8 -13.69 -5.32 8.12
N SER A 9 -13.72 -4.21 8.86
CA SER A 9 -12.50 -3.46 9.21
C SER A 9 -11.52 -4.31 10.01
N ASN A 10 -12.00 -5.03 11.04
CA ASN A 10 -11.14 -5.90 11.85
C ASN A 10 -10.58 -7.08 11.05
N TYR A 11 -11.36 -7.61 10.09
CA TYR A 11 -10.91 -8.69 9.23
C TYR A 11 -9.80 -8.23 8.26
N ILE A 12 -9.96 -7.05 7.66
CA ILE A 12 -8.93 -6.44 6.80
C ILE A 12 -7.66 -6.17 7.61
N GLU A 13 -7.78 -5.56 8.79
CA GLU A 13 -6.63 -5.26 9.65
C GLU A 13 -5.83 -6.52 10.01
N ALA A 14 -6.52 -7.61 10.35
CA ALA A 14 -5.87 -8.88 10.69
C ALA A 14 -5.15 -9.54 9.48
N ILE A 15 -5.66 -9.36 8.27
CA ILE A 15 -5.02 -9.87 7.05
C ILE A 15 -3.80 -9.01 6.68
N GLU A 16 -3.94 -7.68 6.71
CA GLU A 16 -2.84 -6.75 6.41
C GLU A 16 -1.65 -6.95 7.38
N GLN A 17 -1.91 -7.12 8.68
CA GLN A 17 -0.84 -7.38 9.66
C GLN A 17 -0.12 -8.70 9.44
N ARG A 18 -0.80 -9.72 8.91
CA ARG A 18 -0.25 -11.08 8.79
C ARG A 18 0.45 -11.33 7.47
N GLN A 19 0.04 -10.65 6.40
CA GLN A 19 0.66 -10.75 5.08
C GLN A 19 1.64 -9.60 4.80
N GLY A 20 1.60 -8.51 5.57
CA GLY A 20 2.47 -7.34 5.36
C GLY A 20 2.14 -6.56 4.08
N LEU A 21 1.02 -6.87 3.43
CA LEU A 21 0.59 -6.28 2.17
C LEU A 21 -0.59 -5.35 2.41
N LYS A 22 -0.51 -4.13 1.86
CA LYS A 22 -1.62 -3.17 1.84
C LYS A 22 -2.62 -3.57 0.77
N ILE A 23 -3.88 -3.79 1.13
CA ILE A 23 -4.92 -4.12 0.15
C ILE A 23 -5.31 -2.83 -0.60
N ALA A 24 -5.37 -2.89 -1.94
CA ALA A 24 -5.76 -1.80 -2.85
C ALA A 24 -4.73 -0.67 -3.07
N CYS A 25 -3.43 -0.97 -3.04
CA CYS A 25 -2.37 -0.05 -3.43
C CYS A 25 -2.30 0.11 -4.97
N LEU A 26 -2.95 1.14 -5.53
CA LEU A 26 -3.01 1.36 -6.98
C LEU A 26 -1.64 1.72 -7.57
N GLU A 27 -0.80 2.40 -6.79
CA GLU A 27 0.56 2.80 -7.16
C GLU A 27 1.47 1.58 -7.31
N GLU A 28 1.35 0.59 -6.42
CA GLU A 28 2.05 -0.69 -6.55
C GLU A 28 1.61 -1.42 -7.82
N ILE A 29 0.30 -1.51 -8.06
CA ILE A 29 -0.23 -2.18 -9.26
C ILE A 29 0.27 -1.47 -10.53
N ALA A 30 0.25 -0.14 -10.55
CA ALA A 30 0.73 0.65 -11.69
C ALA A 30 2.23 0.46 -11.92
N TYR A 31 3.03 0.37 -10.85
CA TYR A 31 4.47 0.11 -10.94
C TYR A 31 4.75 -1.31 -11.45
N ARG A 32 4.09 -2.33 -10.90
CA ARG A 32 4.23 -3.74 -11.34
C ARG A 32 3.75 -3.95 -12.78
N GLN A 33 2.73 -3.22 -13.21
CA GLN A 33 2.25 -3.23 -14.61
C GLN A 33 3.08 -2.33 -15.55
N LYS A 34 4.14 -1.67 -15.05
CA LYS A 34 5.00 -0.75 -15.80
C LYS A 34 4.27 0.45 -16.41
N PHE A 35 3.13 0.84 -15.83
CA PHE A 35 2.44 2.08 -16.18
C PHE A 35 3.15 3.31 -15.61
N ILE A 36 3.87 3.15 -14.50
CA ILE A 36 4.75 4.17 -13.93
C ILE A 36 6.14 3.59 -13.68
N ASP A 37 7.16 4.45 -13.74
CA ASP A 37 8.54 4.07 -13.45
C ASP A 37 8.89 4.25 -11.96
N ALA A 38 10.06 3.75 -11.56
CA ALA A 38 10.53 3.82 -10.18
C ALA A 38 10.68 5.26 -9.67
N LYS A 39 10.98 6.22 -10.56
CA LYS A 39 11.12 7.64 -10.19
C LYS A 39 9.78 8.28 -9.92
N GLN A 40 8.77 7.95 -10.72
CA GLN A 40 7.39 8.38 -10.54
C GLN A 40 6.81 7.80 -9.25
N LEU A 41 7.06 6.51 -8.99
CA LEU A 41 6.66 5.88 -7.72
C LEU A 41 7.35 6.55 -6.52
N ALA A 42 8.67 6.81 -6.61
CA ALA A 42 9.42 7.48 -5.54
C ALA A 42 8.94 8.92 -5.30
N PHE A 43 8.56 9.63 -6.35
CA PHE A 43 8.01 10.98 -6.25
C PHE A 43 6.65 10.98 -5.51
N LEU A 44 5.75 10.06 -5.85
CA LEU A 44 4.47 9.89 -5.16
C LEU A 44 4.67 9.47 -3.69
N ALA A 45 5.58 8.53 -3.45
CA ALA A 45 5.90 8.05 -2.12
C ALA A 45 6.49 9.16 -1.23
N LYS A 46 7.24 10.11 -1.80
CA LYS A 46 7.87 11.22 -1.06
C LYS A 46 6.86 12.10 -0.33
N ASP A 47 5.73 12.40 -0.96
CA ASP A 47 4.66 13.20 -0.33
C ASP A 47 3.93 12.42 0.77
N MET A 48 3.94 11.08 0.67
CA MET A 48 3.28 10.17 1.60
C MET A 48 4.22 9.61 2.69
N LEU A 49 5.50 9.99 2.72
CA LEU A 49 6.50 9.49 3.70
C LEU A 49 6.11 9.69 5.18
N LYS A 50 5.18 10.60 5.45
CA LYS A 50 4.68 10.87 6.80
C LYS A 50 3.76 9.76 7.34
N ASN A 51 3.28 8.86 6.49
CA ASN A 51 2.43 7.74 6.88
C ASN A 51 3.07 6.39 6.50
N GLU A 52 2.53 5.32 7.06
CA GLU A 52 3.02 3.95 6.80
C GLU A 52 2.85 3.53 5.33
N TYR A 53 2.00 4.21 4.55
CA TYR A 53 1.80 3.93 3.14
C TYR A 53 2.98 4.43 2.29
N GLY A 54 3.48 5.65 2.52
CA GLY A 54 4.66 6.14 1.81
C GLY A 54 5.92 5.33 2.15
N LYS A 55 6.02 4.80 3.37
CA LYS A 55 7.08 3.84 3.74
C LYS A 55 6.96 2.54 2.96
N TYR A 56 5.77 1.96 2.89
CA TYR A 56 5.49 0.75 2.10
C TYR A 56 5.86 0.92 0.62
N LEU A 57 5.50 2.04 -0.01
CA LEU A 57 5.88 2.32 -1.40
C LEU A 57 7.39 2.41 -1.60
N MET A 58 8.12 2.98 -0.63
CA MET A 58 9.58 3.04 -0.67
C MET A 58 10.23 1.66 -0.45
N ASP A 59 9.60 0.78 0.30
CA ASP A 59 10.13 -0.57 0.52
C ASP A 59 9.90 -1.45 -0.71
N ILE A 60 8.79 -1.29 -1.44
CA ILE A 60 8.59 -1.90 -2.77
C ILE A 60 9.72 -1.52 -3.73
N LEU A 61 10.19 -0.27 -3.70
CA LEU A 61 11.31 0.20 -4.52
C LEU A 61 12.67 -0.36 -4.11
N LYS A 62 12.81 -0.89 -2.89
CA LYS A 62 14.06 -1.47 -2.36
C LYS A 62 14.14 -2.99 -2.47
N GLU A 63 13.00 -3.67 -2.64
CA GLU A 63 12.94 -5.14 -2.75
C GLU A 63 13.25 -5.67 -4.16
N GLU A 64 13.51 -4.81 -5.15
CA GLU A 64 14.11 -5.15 -6.46
C GLU A 64 15.63 -4.90 -6.49
#